data_AF-A0A1B9Q8Q5-F1
#
_entry.id   AF-A0A1B9Q8Q5-F1
#
_cell.length_a   1.000
_cell.length_b   1.000
_cell.length_c   1.000
_cell.angle_alpha   90.00
_cell.angle_beta   90.00
_cell.angle_gamma   90.00
#
_symmetry.space_group_name_H-M   'P 1'
#
loop_
_entity.id
_entity.type
_entity.pdbx_description
1 polymer ?
#
loop_
_entity_poly.entity_id
_entity_poly.type
_entity_poly.pdbx_seq_one_letter_code
_entity_poly.pdbx_strand_id
1 'polypeptide(L)'
;MRKLKIDTYCFETGELEDSLTVPLGMARLLVTLLPKNTKAKFDENGEQLEALVNALKDAKAEGILLELKDDESKERIVFSVA
;
A
#
# COMPACT_ATOMS: atom_id res chain seq x y z
N MET A 1 6.93 2.06 17.77
CA MET A 1 7.66 2.10 16.48
C MET A 1 6.61 2.09 15.39
N ARG A 2 6.60 3.10 14.51
CA ARG A 2 5.60 3.21 13.44
C ARG A 2 5.82 2.11 12.40
N LYS A 3 4.74 1.52 11.93
CA LYS A 3 4.73 0.45 10.93
C LYS A 3 3.86 0.84 9.76
N LEU A 4 4.32 0.53 8.56
CA LEU A 4 3.45 0.52 7.39
C LEU A 4 2.75 -0.85 7.37
N LYS A 5 1.43 -0.84 7.25
CA LYS A 5 0.59 -2.00 7.05
C LYS A 5 0.01 -1.94 5.65
N ILE A 6 0.09 -3.06 4.93
CA ILE A 6 -0.47 -3.23 3.60
C ILE A 6 -1.44 -4.39 3.72
N ASP A 7 -2.73 -4.09 3.68
CA ASP A 7 -3.79 -5.07 3.76
C ASP A 7 -4.40 -5.27 2.37
N THR A 8 -4.55 -6.52 1.96
CA THR A 8 -5.27 -6.91 0.74
C THR A 8 -6.60 -7.50 1.13
N TYR A 9 -7.67 -6.93 0.62
CA TYR A 9 -9.04 -7.39 0.83
C TYR A 9 -9.63 -7.91 -0.48
N CYS A 10 -10.47 -8.93 -0.39
CA CYS A 10 -11.35 -9.29 -1.47
C CYS A 10 -12.36 -8.15 -1.69
N PHE A 11 -12.45 -7.64 -2.92
CA PHE A 11 -13.33 -6.54 -3.27
C PHE A 11 -14.81 -6.90 -3.13
N GLU A 12 -15.19 -8.15 -3.40
CA GLU A 12 -16.59 -8.60 -3.39
C GLU A 12 -17.10 -8.91 -1.98
N THR A 13 -16.26 -9.51 -1.13
CA THR A 13 -16.65 -9.95 0.22
C THR A 13 -16.22 -8.98 1.31
N GLY A 14 -15.23 -8.13 1.04
CA GLY A 14 -14.59 -7.26 2.04
C GLY A 14 -13.70 -8.02 3.04
N GLU A 15 -13.48 -9.31 2.82
CA GLU A 15 -12.64 -10.14 3.69
C GLU A 15 -11.17 -9.81 3.50
N LEU A 16 -10.40 -9.82 4.59
CA LEU A 16 -8.95 -9.66 4.55
C LEU A 16 -8.33 -10.97 4.04
N GLU A 17 -7.68 -10.91 2.88
CA GLU A 17 -7.03 -12.06 2.27
C GLU A 17 -5.54 -12.14 2.65
N ASP A 18 -4.86 -10.99 2.72
CA ASP A 18 -3.45 -10.92 3.10
C ASP A 18 -3.13 -9.63 3.86
N SER A 19 -2.09 -9.65 4.69
CA SER A 19 -1.64 -8.51 5.49
C SER A 19 -0.13 -8.55 5.68
N LEU A 20 0.56 -7.56 5.11
CA LEU A 20 1.98 -7.34 5.31
C LEU A 20 2.21 -6.15 6.26
N THR A 21 2.99 -6.36 7.31
CA THR A 21 3.37 -5.29 8.24
C THR A 21 4.88 -5.13 8.29
N VAL A 22 5.34 -3.90 8.14
CA VAL A 22 6.77 -3.59 8.08
C VAL A 22 7.13 -2.35 8.90
N PRO A 23 8.34 -2.27 9.48
CA PRO A 23 8.82 -1.05 10.09
C PRO A 23 8.85 0.10 9.06
N LEU A 24 8.34 1.27 9.43
CA LEU A 24 8.26 2.43 8.52
C LEU A 24 9.64 2.82 7.95
N GLY A 25 10.71 2.65 8.74
CA GLY A 25 12.09 2.90 8.31
C GLY A 25 12.56 1.99 7.16
N MET A 26 11.90 0.85 6.94
CA MET A 26 12.16 -0.07 5.83
C MET A 26 11.11 0.04 4.71
N ALA A 27 10.04 0.81 4.88
CA ALA A 27 8.95 0.90 3.91
C ALA A 27 9.40 1.40 2.51
N ARG A 28 10.43 2.25 2.46
CA ARG A 28 11.05 2.69 1.18
C ARG A 28 11.62 1.53 0.35
N LEU A 29 12.07 0.45 1.00
CA LEU A 29 12.58 -0.74 0.32
C LEU A 29 11.46 -1.66 -0.18
N LEU A 30 10.21 -1.48 0.26
CA LEU A 30 9.11 -2.34 -0.17
C LEU A 30 8.49 -1.89 -1.46
N VAL A 31 8.53 -0.59 -1.77
CA VAL A 31 8.13 -0.09 -3.09
C VAL A 31 8.91 -0.80 -4.21
N THR A 32 10.15 -1.22 -3.93
CA THR A 32 10.95 -1.99 -4.88
C THR A 32 10.65 -3.50 -4.86
N LEU A 33 10.07 -4.03 -3.78
CA LEU A 33 9.69 -5.44 -3.58
C LEU A 33 8.22 -5.76 -3.90
N LEU A 34 7.40 -4.74 -4.17
CA LEU A 34 6.02 -4.92 -4.59
C LEU A 34 5.93 -5.87 -5.80
N PRO A 35 5.01 -6.85 -5.79
CA PRO A 35 4.83 -7.78 -6.89
C PRO A 35 4.70 -7.04 -8.23
N LYS A 36 5.33 -7.54 -9.29
CA LYS A 36 5.38 -6.86 -10.61
C LYS A 36 4.00 -6.42 -11.12
N ASN A 37 2.95 -7.17 -10.80
CA ASN A 37 1.58 -6.87 -11.18
C ASN A 37 1.04 -5.60 -10.50
N THR A 38 1.46 -5.34 -9.26
CA THR A 38 1.13 -4.08 -8.55
C THR A 38 1.97 -2.92 -9.07
N LYS A 39 3.25 -3.14 -9.41
CA LYS A 39 4.12 -2.08 -9.98
C LYS A 39 3.57 -1.51 -11.30
N ALA A 40 3.02 -2.34 -12.18
CA ALA A 40 2.41 -1.86 -13.42
C ALA A 40 1.21 -0.93 -13.16
N LYS A 41 0.41 -1.21 -12.12
CA LYS A 41 -0.72 -0.37 -11.70
C LYS A 41 -0.29 0.90 -10.96
N PHE A 42 0.88 0.87 -10.32
CA PHE A 42 1.54 2.07 -9.81
C PHE A 42 2.13 2.93 -10.93
N ASP A 43 2.56 2.35 -12.05
CA ASP A 43 3.12 3.10 -13.20
C ASP A 43 2.01 3.83 -13.99
N GLU A 44 0.82 3.24 -14.11
CA GLU A 44 -0.38 3.95 -14.61
C GLU A 44 -0.82 5.09 -13.68
N ASN A 45 -0.50 5.00 -12.38
CA ASN A 45 -0.84 5.96 -11.34
C ASN A 45 0.44 6.54 -10.68
N GLY A 46 1.47 6.87 -11.46
CA GLY A 46 2.80 7.26 -10.94
C GLY A 46 2.75 8.34 -9.83
N GLU A 47 1.80 9.26 -9.91
CA GLU A 47 1.55 10.29 -8.90
C GLU A 47 1.15 9.70 -7.52
N GLN A 48 0.39 8.61 -7.48
CA GLN A 48 -0.05 7.96 -6.25
C GLN A 48 1.10 7.23 -5.54
N LEU A 49 2.05 6.66 -6.30
CA LEU A 49 3.24 6.05 -5.71
C LEU A 49 4.14 7.12 -5.07
N GLU A 50 4.34 8.23 -5.76
CA GLU A 50 5.11 9.35 -5.23
C GLU A 50 4.43 9.98 -4.00
N ALA A 51 3.11 10.12 -4.04
CA ALA A 51 2.31 10.55 -2.90
C ALA A 51 2.46 9.61 -1.69
N LEU A 52 2.40 8.29 -1.91
CA LEU A 52 2.64 7.30 -0.85
C LEU A 52 4.06 7.42 -0.29
N VAL A 53 5.07 7.51 -1.15
CA VAL A 53 6.47 7.67 -0.72
C VAL A 53 6.67 8.97 0.06
N ASN A 54 6.01 10.05 -0.33
CA ASN A 54 6.07 11.33 0.38
C ASN A 54 5.31 11.29 1.71
N ALA A 55 4.16 10.63 1.77
CA ALA A 55 3.43 10.41 3.01
C ALA A 55 4.25 9.57 4.00
N LEU A 56 4.95 8.53 3.53
CA LEU A 56 5.83 7.70 4.36
C LEU A 56 7.07 8.45 4.89
N LYS A 57 7.45 9.59 4.28
CA LYS A 57 8.53 10.47 4.78
C LYS A 57 8.05 11.39 5.91
N ASP A 58 6.75 11.64 6.01
CA ASP A 58 6.20 12.50 7.05
C ASP A 58 6.15 11.73 8.38
N ALA A 59 6.92 12.23 9.35
CA ALA A 59 6.97 11.69 10.70
C ALA A 59 5.62 11.77 11.45
N LYS A 60 4.64 12.49 10.90
CA LYS A 60 3.28 12.61 11.42
C LYS A 60 2.24 11.76 10.67
N ALA A 61 2.55 11.20 9.50
CA ALA A 61 1.58 10.47 8.67
C ALA A 61 0.98 9.24 9.38
N GLU A 62 -0.32 9.25 9.67
CA GLU A 62 -1.04 8.22 10.43
C GLU A 62 -2.36 7.87 9.74
N GLY A 63 -2.84 6.64 9.89
CA GLY A 63 -4.06 6.17 9.26
C GLY A 63 -3.83 5.69 7.82
N ILE A 64 -4.89 5.69 7.00
CA ILE A 64 -4.84 5.23 5.61
C ILE A 64 -4.13 6.28 4.75
N LEU A 65 -3.07 5.86 4.05
CA LEU A 65 -2.27 6.70 3.18
C LEU A 65 -2.66 6.55 1.71
N LEU A 66 -3.00 5.33 1.29
CA LEU A 66 -3.38 5.02 -0.08
C LEU A 66 -4.32 3.82 -0.08
N GLU A 67 -5.30 3.86 -0.97
CA GLU A 67 -6.18 2.75 -1.25
C GLU A 67 -6.21 2.53 -2.76
N LEU A 68 -5.90 1.31 -3.18
CA LEU A 68 -5.96 0.88 -4.56
C LEU A 68 -7.06 -0.16 -4.72
N LYS A 69 -7.80 -0.03 -5.80
CA LYS A 69 -8.82 -0.99 -6.17
C LYS A 69 -8.43 -1.65 -7.49
N ASP A 70 -8.43 -2.97 -7.51
CA ASP A 70 -8.19 -3.79 -8.68
C ASP A 70 -9.48 -4.54 -9.05
N ASP A 71 -10.19 -4.02 -10.07
CA ASP A 71 -11.40 -4.65 -10.58
C ASP A 71 -11.14 -5.98 -11.31
N GLU A 72 -9.95 -6.18 -11.89
CA GLU A 72 -9.62 -7.41 -12.62
C GLU A 72 -9.32 -8.57 -11.67
N SER A 73 -8.51 -8.31 -10.64
CA SER A 73 -8.16 -9.31 -9.61
C SER A 73 -9.23 -9.40 -8.51
N LYS A 74 -10.20 -8.49 -8.50
CA LYS A 74 -11.19 -8.29 -7.41
C LYS A 74 -10.51 -8.06 -6.07
N GLU A 75 -9.45 -7.26 -6.06
CA GLU A 75 -8.66 -6.96 -4.87
C GLU A 75 -8.79 -5.49 -4.49
N ARG A 76 -8.67 -5.21 -3.20
CA ARG A 76 -8.57 -3.87 -2.65
C ARG A 76 -7.37 -3.83 -1.72
N ILE A 77 -6.38 -3.01 -2.06
CA ILE A 77 -5.11 -2.91 -1.32
C ILE A 77 -5.10 -1.60 -0.53
N VAL A 78 -4.92 -1.66 0.78
CA VAL A 78 -4.94 -0.52 1.68
C VAL A 78 -3.58 -0.37 2.35
N PHE A 79 -2.93 0.78 2.12
CA PHE A 79 -1.69 1.17 2.76
C PHE A 79 -2.01 2.08 3.95
N SER A 80 -1.58 1.71 5.16
CA SER A 80 -1.83 2.50 6.37
C SER A 80 -0.61 2.55 7.29
N VAL A 81 -0.52 3.59 8.12
CA VAL A 81 0.52 3.72 9.16
C VAL A 81 -0.09 3.73 10.55
N ALA A 82 0.45 2.88 11.42
CA ALA A 82 0.08 2.73 12.84
C ALA A 82 1.33 2.59 13.74
#